data_AF-A0A8J5CSJ5-F1
#
_entry.id   AF-A0A8J5CSJ5-F1
#
_cell.length_a   1.000
_cell.length_b   1.000
_cell.length_c   1.000
_cell.angle_alpha   90.00
_cell.angle_beta   90.00
_cell.angle_gamma   90.00
#
_symmetry.space_group_name_H-M   'P 1'
#
loop_
_entity.id
_entity.type
_entity.pdbx_description
1 polymer ?
#
loop_
_entity_poly.entity_id
_entity_poly.type
_entity_poly.pdbx_seq_one_letter_code
_entity_poly.pdbx_strand_id
1 'polypeptide(L)'
;MILHPWGYTSRVLPYNNMELERVGKGMAEVIWKKQGVKYDVGSAAGILYSAAGGSDDWASGAANIPLSFTFELRDKGAGGFLLPDHQIEPTVRDAWLAMKYLANDILASTSKPVNLRQTGTEGTEDFQEGTGDFQTPVNQHQEPGSKNTGVENAGVVSVLETQTPIITETMYRRHR
;
A
#
# COMPACT_ATOMS: atom_id res chain seq x y z
N MET A 1 -9.98 -4.09 15.73
CA MET A 1 -10.20 -4.02 14.28
C MET A 1 -8.88 -3.69 13.59
N ILE A 2 -8.72 -4.11 12.34
CA ILE A 2 -7.62 -3.71 11.46
C ILE A 2 -8.26 -2.99 10.29
N LEU A 3 -8.23 -1.67 10.36
CA LEU A 3 -8.91 -0.80 9.41
C LEU A 3 -7.93 -0.37 8.32
N HIS A 4 -8.43 -0.17 7.12
CA HIS A 4 -7.70 0.48 6.05
C HIS A 4 -8.54 1.65 5.48
N PRO A 5 -7.96 2.51 4.63
CA PRO A 5 -8.72 3.55 3.96
C PRO A 5 -9.91 3.00 3.15
N TRP A 6 -10.95 3.79 2.87
CA TRP A 6 -11.12 5.17 3.33
C TRP A 6 -11.86 5.26 4.66
N GLY A 7 -11.43 6.20 5.51
CA GLY A 7 -12.15 6.68 6.69
C GLY A 7 -13.13 7.78 6.35
N TYR A 8 -12.84 8.66 5.38
CA TYR A 8 -13.70 9.82 5.09
C TYR A 8 -15.00 9.48 4.37
N THR A 9 -15.14 8.30 3.77
CA THR A 9 -16.34 7.89 3.02
C THR A 9 -16.46 6.37 2.90
N SER A 10 -17.69 5.86 2.97
CA SER A 10 -18.01 4.46 2.67
C SER A 10 -18.47 4.24 1.21
N ARG A 11 -18.59 5.31 0.42
CA ARG A 11 -19.14 5.26 -0.94
C ARG A 11 -18.14 4.77 -1.98
N VAL A 12 -16.85 4.90 -1.69
CA VAL A 12 -15.75 4.47 -2.56
C VAL A 12 -14.71 3.75 -1.72
N LEU A 13 -13.97 2.86 -2.36
CA LEU A 13 -12.86 2.13 -1.77
C LEU A 13 -11.53 2.59 -2.42
N PRO A 14 -10.38 2.39 -1.78
CA PRO A 14 -9.09 2.62 -2.41
C PRO A 14 -8.90 1.76 -3.67
N TYR A 15 -8.11 2.24 -4.63
CA TYR A 15 -7.86 1.51 -5.88
C TYR A 15 -7.25 0.12 -5.66
N ASN A 16 -6.48 -0.05 -4.57
CA ASN A 16 -5.83 -1.28 -4.16
C ASN A 16 -6.57 -2.01 -3.01
N ASN A 17 -7.88 -1.80 -2.85
CA ASN A 17 -8.66 -2.39 -1.76
C ASN A 17 -8.49 -3.91 -1.63
N MET A 18 -8.37 -4.65 -2.73
CA MET A 18 -8.16 -6.10 -2.69
C MET A 18 -6.84 -6.48 -2.00
N GLU A 19 -5.77 -5.70 -2.20
CA GLU A 19 -4.47 -5.89 -1.55
C GLU A 19 -4.60 -5.59 -0.05
N LEU A 20 -5.23 -4.47 0.30
CA LEU A 20 -5.46 -4.06 1.69
C LEU A 20 -6.26 -5.11 2.47
N GLU A 21 -7.34 -5.62 1.87
CA GLU A 21 -8.16 -6.70 2.42
C GLU A 21 -7.37 -8.01 2.59
N ARG A 22 -6.58 -8.40 1.58
CA ARG A 22 -5.75 -9.61 1.63
C ARG A 22 -4.74 -9.54 2.78
N VAL A 23 -4.00 -8.43 2.87
CA VAL A 23 -2.96 -8.23 3.89
C VAL A 23 -3.59 -8.08 5.27
N GLY A 24 -4.66 -7.29 5.40
CA GLY A 24 -5.39 -7.13 6.66
C GLY A 24 -5.95 -8.43 7.21
N LYS A 25 -6.55 -9.28 6.35
CA LYS A 25 -7.05 -10.61 6.74
C LYS A 25 -5.93 -11.54 7.17
N GLY A 26 -4.78 -11.49 6.50
CA GLY A 26 -3.60 -12.24 6.92
C GLY A 26 -3.10 -11.83 8.30
N MET A 27 -3.07 -10.52 8.59
CA MET A 27 -2.75 -9.99 9.92
C MET A 27 -3.74 -10.47 10.99
N ALA A 28 -5.06 -10.40 10.72
CA ALA A 28 -6.08 -10.88 11.64
C ALA A 28 -6.01 -12.41 11.86
N GLU A 29 -5.70 -13.17 10.81
CA GLU A 29 -5.59 -14.63 10.88
C GLU A 29 -4.43 -15.08 11.78
N VAL A 30 -3.26 -14.44 11.70
CA VAL A 30 -2.13 -14.80 12.57
C VAL A 30 -2.41 -14.49 14.04
N ILE A 31 -3.14 -13.40 14.33
CA ILE A 31 -3.60 -13.10 15.69
C ILE A 31 -4.54 -14.20 16.16
N TRP A 32 -5.58 -14.52 15.37
CA TRP A 32 -6.56 -15.55 15.74
C TRP A 32 -5.90 -16.90 16.00
N LYS A 33 -5.01 -17.36 15.12
CA LYS A 33 -4.32 -18.66 15.27
C LYS A 33 -3.44 -18.75 16.53
N LYS A 34 -2.89 -17.63 17.01
CA LYS A 34 -1.93 -17.61 18.13
C LYS A 34 -2.56 -17.20 19.46
N GLN A 35 -3.61 -16.39 19.44
CA GLN A 35 -4.23 -15.81 20.63
C GLN A 35 -5.72 -16.10 20.78
N GLY A 36 -6.37 -16.65 19.75
CA GLY A 36 -7.81 -16.91 19.76
C GLY A 36 -8.69 -15.66 19.62
N VAL A 37 -8.10 -14.47 19.48
CA VAL A 37 -8.83 -13.20 19.36
C VAL A 37 -9.12 -12.86 17.90
N LYS A 38 -10.36 -12.43 17.63
CA LYS A 38 -10.81 -12.07 16.29
C LYS A 38 -10.79 -10.55 16.11
N TYR A 39 -10.11 -10.10 15.07
CA TYR A 39 -10.11 -8.72 14.59
C TYR A 39 -10.86 -8.66 13.27
N ASP A 40 -11.84 -7.75 13.19
CA ASP A 40 -12.53 -7.45 11.93
C ASP A 40 -11.63 -6.60 11.03
N VAL A 41 -11.73 -6.80 9.71
CA VAL A 41 -10.88 -6.17 8.68
C VAL A 41 -11.77 -5.54 7.61
N GLY A 42 -11.45 -4.30 7.22
CA GLY A 42 -12.18 -3.58 6.18
C GLY A 42 -11.88 -2.09 6.19
N SER A 43 -12.59 -1.34 5.34
CA SER A 43 -12.43 0.12 5.32
C SER A 43 -12.93 0.75 6.62
N ALA A 44 -12.24 1.78 7.12
CA ALA A 44 -12.60 2.46 8.36
C ALA A 44 -14.05 2.97 8.31
N ALA A 45 -14.46 3.63 7.22
CA ALA A 45 -15.84 4.08 7.04
C ALA A 45 -16.86 2.95 6.86
N GLY A 46 -16.42 1.79 6.36
CA GLY A 46 -17.27 0.62 6.13
C GLY A 46 -17.57 -0.18 7.39
N ILE A 47 -16.62 -0.25 8.33
CA ILE A 47 -16.78 -0.95 9.61
C ILE A 47 -17.32 -0.04 10.70
N LEU A 48 -16.82 1.20 10.76
CA LEU A 48 -17.16 2.16 11.80
C LEU A 48 -18.17 3.18 11.27
N TYR A 49 -17.66 4.37 10.93
CA TYR A 49 -18.42 5.51 10.47
C TYR A 49 -17.49 6.41 9.65
N SER A 50 -18.07 7.28 8.82
CA SER A 50 -17.26 8.22 8.05
C SER A 50 -16.64 9.30 8.94
N ALA A 51 -15.31 9.42 8.90
CA ALA A 51 -14.51 10.40 9.61
C ALA A 51 -13.39 10.93 8.70
N ALA A 52 -13.38 12.23 8.43
CA ALA A 52 -12.36 12.85 7.58
C ALA A 52 -11.12 13.27 8.38
N GLY A 53 -9.98 13.36 7.71
CA GLY A 53 -8.72 13.83 8.30
C GLY A 53 -7.88 12.76 9.01
N GLY A 54 -8.24 11.47 8.85
CA GLY A 54 -7.44 10.35 9.35
C GLY A 54 -6.04 10.32 8.72
N SER A 55 -5.03 10.00 9.52
CA SER A 55 -3.65 9.89 9.04
C SER A 55 -3.45 8.74 8.06
N ASP A 56 -4.23 7.68 8.22
CA ASP A 56 -4.26 6.53 7.32
C ASP A 56 -4.77 6.91 5.92
N ASP A 57 -5.84 7.69 5.84
CA ASP A 57 -6.35 8.26 4.59
C ASP A 57 -5.34 9.21 3.95
N TRP A 58 -4.71 10.09 4.74
CA TRP A 58 -3.67 10.97 4.21
C TRP A 58 -2.47 10.19 3.67
N ALA A 59 -2.01 9.17 4.40
CA ALA A 59 -0.90 8.32 3.99
C ALA A 59 -1.19 7.61 2.65
N SER A 60 -2.39 7.10 2.46
CA SER A 60 -2.77 6.48 1.18
C SER A 60 -3.04 7.47 0.06
N GLY A 61 -3.74 8.57 0.33
CA GLY A 61 -4.19 9.51 -0.69
C GLY A 61 -3.15 10.54 -1.12
N ALA A 62 -2.44 11.14 -0.16
CA ALA A 62 -1.48 12.21 -0.43
C ALA A 62 -0.04 11.69 -0.55
N ALA A 63 0.36 10.76 0.33
CA ALA A 63 1.71 10.20 0.33
C ALA A 63 1.88 8.97 -0.56
N ASN A 64 0.80 8.47 -1.18
CA ASN A 64 0.81 7.27 -2.04
C ASN A 64 1.40 6.03 -1.36
N ILE A 65 1.24 5.89 -0.03
CA ILE A 65 1.66 4.70 0.70
C ILE A 65 0.62 3.59 0.45
N PRO A 66 1.00 2.48 -0.21
CA PRO A 66 0.04 1.48 -0.69
C PRO A 66 -0.59 0.67 0.46
N LEU A 67 0.15 0.45 1.55
CA LEU A 67 -0.31 -0.30 2.71
C LEU A 67 -0.40 0.64 3.91
N SER A 68 -1.59 1.14 4.17
CA SER A 68 -1.91 2.03 5.29
C SER A 68 -3.00 1.38 6.15
N PHE A 69 -2.75 1.25 7.45
CA PHE A 69 -3.66 0.56 8.36
C PHE A 69 -3.77 1.29 9.71
N THR A 70 -4.97 1.25 10.28
CA THR A 70 -5.26 1.69 11.65
C THR A 70 -5.65 0.49 12.50
N PHE A 71 -5.01 0.33 13.66
CA PHE A 71 -5.31 -0.74 14.61
C PHE A 71 -6.16 -0.22 15.75
N GLU A 72 -7.37 -0.76 15.87
CA GLU A 72 -8.21 -0.63 17.06
C GLU A 72 -7.98 -1.89 17.91
N LEU A 73 -7.26 -1.75 19.01
CA LEU A 73 -6.78 -2.86 19.82
C LEU A 73 -7.88 -3.43 20.75
N ARG A 74 -7.50 -4.27 21.71
CA ARG A 74 -8.44 -4.82 22.69
C ARG A 74 -9.01 -3.70 23.57
N ASP A 75 -10.22 -3.85 24.10
CA ASP A 75 -11.16 -4.97 23.93
C ASP A 75 -12.36 -4.56 23.05
N LYS A 76 -13.52 -5.22 23.24
CA LYS A 76 -14.77 -4.88 22.54
C LYS A 76 -15.72 -4.03 23.39
N GLY A 77 -15.18 -3.30 24.37
CA GLY A 77 -15.91 -2.33 25.21
C GLY A 77 -16.19 -2.77 26.65
N ALA A 78 -15.63 -3.89 27.15
CA ALA A 78 -15.82 -4.28 28.55
C ALA A 78 -14.94 -3.44 29.49
N GLY A 79 -13.69 -3.22 29.11
CA GLY A 79 -12.77 -2.24 29.71
C GLY A 79 -12.62 -0.97 28.86
N GLY A 80 -12.79 -1.07 27.53
CA GLY A 80 -12.59 0.06 26.64
C GLY A 80 -11.21 0.71 26.84
N PHE A 81 -11.18 2.01 27.09
CA PHE A 81 -9.94 2.74 27.38
C PHE A 81 -9.31 2.40 28.75
N LEU A 82 -10.06 1.77 29.65
CA LEU A 82 -9.59 1.28 30.95
C LEU A 82 -9.36 -0.23 30.90
N LEU A 83 -8.56 -0.66 29.92
CA LEU A 83 -8.24 -2.06 29.73
C LEU A 83 -7.43 -2.59 30.93
N PRO A 84 -7.81 -3.72 31.57
CA PRO A 84 -7.09 -4.25 32.71
C PRO A 84 -5.62 -4.60 32.41
N ASP A 85 -4.73 -4.37 33.36
CA ASP A 85 -3.27 -4.53 33.21
C ASP A 85 -2.85 -5.91 32.67
N HIS A 86 -3.56 -6.98 33.05
CA HIS A 86 -3.28 -8.34 32.58
C HIS A 86 -3.56 -8.56 31.08
N GLN A 87 -4.23 -7.61 30.41
CA GLN A 87 -4.45 -7.62 28.95
C GLN A 87 -3.37 -6.84 28.18
N ILE A 88 -2.45 -6.13 28.85
CA ILE A 88 -1.41 -5.34 28.16
C ILE A 88 -0.51 -6.26 27.32
N GLU A 89 0.08 -7.30 27.92
CA GLU A 89 0.97 -8.21 27.19
C GLU A 89 0.26 -8.97 26.07
N PRO A 90 -0.95 -9.54 26.28
CA PRO A 90 -1.73 -10.12 25.18
C PRO A 90 -2.02 -9.13 24.04
N THR A 91 -2.33 -7.88 24.37
CA THR A 91 -2.62 -6.84 23.36
C THR A 91 -1.39 -6.47 22.55
N VAL A 92 -0.23 -6.30 23.20
CA VAL A 92 1.05 -6.05 22.51
C VAL A 92 1.41 -7.22 21.60
N ARG A 93 1.18 -8.46 22.07
CA ARG A 93 1.46 -9.66 21.27
C ARG A 93 0.52 -9.78 20.06
N ASP A 94 -0.72 -9.31 20.13
CA ASP A 94 -1.60 -9.21 18.95
C ASP A 94 -0.98 -8.28 17.90
N ALA A 95 -0.66 -7.04 18.29
CA ALA A 95 -0.07 -6.03 17.41
C ALA A 95 1.25 -6.53 16.80
N TRP A 96 2.11 -7.16 17.60
CA TRP A 96 3.38 -7.71 17.13
C TRP A 96 3.21 -8.83 16.10
N LEU A 97 2.22 -9.70 16.26
CA LEU A 97 1.94 -10.76 15.28
C LEU A 97 1.50 -10.17 13.94
N ALA A 98 0.59 -9.20 13.96
CA ALA A 98 0.14 -8.52 12.76
C ALA A 98 1.27 -7.75 12.06
N MET A 99 2.05 -6.96 12.79
CA MET A 99 3.19 -6.21 12.24
C MET A 99 4.24 -7.12 11.60
N LYS A 100 4.58 -8.25 12.24
CA LYS A 100 5.50 -9.22 11.65
C LYS A 100 4.95 -9.84 10.37
N TYR A 101 3.65 -10.14 10.33
CA TYR A 101 3.01 -10.63 9.11
C TYR A 101 3.12 -9.60 7.98
N LEU A 102 2.76 -8.34 8.25
CA LEU A 102 2.85 -7.23 7.30
C LEU A 102 4.28 -7.06 6.77
N ALA A 103 5.27 -7.02 7.65
CA ALA A 103 6.67 -6.88 7.25
C ALA A 103 7.13 -8.03 6.33
N ASN A 104 6.77 -9.26 6.67
CA ASN A 104 7.11 -10.42 5.84
C ASN A 104 6.39 -10.41 4.47
N ASP A 105 5.14 -9.95 4.43
CA ASP A 105 4.37 -9.83 3.18
C ASP A 105 4.98 -8.77 2.25
N ILE A 106 5.43 -7.64 2.81
CA ILE A 106 6.18 -6.60 2.09
C ILE A 106 7.49 -7.18 1.55
N LEU A 107 8.28 -7.87 2.37
CA LEU A 107 9.55 -8.46 1.93
C LEU A 107 9.33 -9.48 0.79
N ALA A 108 8.30 -10.31 0.89
CA ALA A 108 7.97 -11.30 -0.14
C ALA A 108 7.46 -10.67 -1.46
N SER A 109 6.76 -9.55 -1.39
CA SER A 109 6.29 -8.83 -2.58
C SER A 109 7.42 -8.09 -3.31
N THR A 110 8.38 -7.54 -2.57
CA THR A 110 9.56 -6.85 -3.15
C THR A 110 10.57 -7.80 -3.80
N SER A 111 10.62 -9.08 -3.39
CA SER A 111 11.58 -10.06 -3.93
C SER A 111 11.20 -10.68 -5.28
N LYS A 112 10.06 -10.30 -5.89
CA LYS A 112 9.66 -10.80 -7.22
C LYS A 112 10.26 -9.92 -8.33
N PRO A 113 11.19 -10.42 -9.17
CA PRO A 113 11.66 -9.66 -10.32
C PRO A 113 10.52 -9.46 -11.33
N VAL A 114 10.29 -8.21 -11.75
CA VAL A 114 9.38 -7.89 -12.86
C VAL A 114 10.04 -8.36 -14.16
N ASN A 115 9.44 -9.35 -14.83
CA ASN A 115 9.87 -9.78 -16.15
C ASN A 115 9.35 -8.78 -17.20
N LEU A 116 10.13 -7.73 -17.48
CA LEU A 116 9.78 -6.64 -18.44
C LEU A 116 9.89 -7.05 -19.93
N ARG A 117 9.73 -8.33 -20.25
CA ARG A 117 9.83 -8.82 -21.64
C ARG A 117 8.71 -9.79 -21.94
N GLN A 118 7.51 -9.28 -22.23
CA GLN A 118 6.58 -9.77 -23.28
C GLN A 118 5.44 -8.75 -23.47
N THR A 119 5.75 -7.57 -24.01
CA THR A 119 4.79 -6.80 -24.83
C THR A 119 5.53 -6.36 -26.09
N GLY A 120 5.95 -7.35 -26.88
CA GLY A 120 6.39 -7.18 -28.25
C GLY A 120 5.25 -7.62 -29.15
N THR A 121 4.63 -6.64 -29.80
CA THR A 121 3.65 -6.74 -30.89
C THR A 121 4.09 -7.71 -31.99
N GLU A 122 3.29 -8.75 -32.23
CA GLU A 122 3.12 -9.36 -33.55
C GLU A 122 1.65 -9.22 -33.93
N GLY A 123 1.37 -8.18 -34.71
CA GLY A 123 0.09 -7.95 -35.38
C GLY A 123 0.42 -7.35 -36.73
N THR A 124 0.48 -8.20 -37.74
CA THR A 124 0.55 -7.83 -39.16
C THR A 124 -0.82 -7.30 -39.56
N GLU A 125 -0.94 -6.00 -39.80
CA GLU A 125 -2.09 -5.43 -40.51
C GLU A 125 -1.58 -4.59 -41.70
N ASP A 126 -2.02 -5.01 -42.88
CA ASP A 126 -1.76 -4.42 -44.18
C ASP A 126 -2.31 -2.97 -44.25
N PHE A 127 -1.44 -2.02 -44.58
CA PHE A 127 -1.86 -0.66 -44.94
C PHE A 127 -2.02 -0.55 -46.46
N GLN A 128 -3.27 -0.41 -46.92
CA GLN A 128 -3.59 0.04 -48.27
C GLN A 128 -3.53 1.57 -48.34
N GLU A 129 -2.80 2.11 -49.32
CA GLU A 129 -2.77 3.53 -49.66
C GLU A 129 -4.15 3.98 -50.16
N GLY A 130 -4.80 4.88 -49.41
CA GLY A 130 -6.01 5.57 -49.82
C GLY A 130 -5.77 7.08 -49.91
N THR A 131 -5.65 7.59 -51.12
CA THR A 131 -5.62 9.03 -51.44
C THR A 131 -7.00 9.64 -51.18
N GLY A 132 -7.13 10.49 -50.16
CA GLY A 132 -8.36 11.21 -49.86
C GLY A 132 -8.07 12.55 -49.23
N ASP A 133 -8.32 13.63 -49.99
CA ASP A 133 -8.22 15.02 -49.57
C ASP A 133 -9.17 15.32 -48.39
N PHE A 134 -8.62 15.73 -47.25
CA PHE A 134 -9.39 16.23 -46.12
C PHE A 134 -9.02 17.70 -45.83
N GLN A 135 -9.93 18.60 -46.20
CA GLN A 135 -9.87 20.02 -45.90
C GLN A 135 -10.09 20.27 -44.40
N THR A 136 -9.18 21.01 -43.77
CA THR A 136 -9.33 21.49 -42.39
C THR A 136 -10.18 22.77 -42.34
N PRO A 137 -11.14 22.92 -41.42
CA PRO A 137 -11.72 24.23 -41.14
C PRO A 137 -10.76 25.05 -40.27
N VAL A 138 -10.46 26.26 -40.75
CA VAL A 138 -9.78 27.33 -40.02
C VAL A 138 -10.67 27.80 -38.87
N ASN A 139 -10.14 27.82 -37.64
CA ASN A 139 -10.69 28.64 -36.57
C ASN A 139 -9.59 29.50 -35.96
N GLN A 140 -9.72 30.81 -36.19
CA GLN A 140 -8.85 31.85 -35.64
C GLN A 140 -9.28 32.14 -34.21
N HIS A 141 -8.43 31.86 -33.22
CA HIS A 141 -8.36 32.62 -31.97
C HIS A 141 -6.93 32.58 -31.44
N GLN A 142 -6.42 33.75 -31.09
CA GLN A 142 -5.03 34.04 -30.82
C GLN A 142 -4.89 34.47 -29.36
N GLU A 143 -4.00 33.80 -28.62
CA GLU A 143 -3.53 34.17 -27.29
C GLU A 143 -1.98 34.07 -27.28
N PRO A 144 -1.24 35.02 -26.68
CA PRO A 144 0.18 35.19 -26.94
C PRO A 144 1.12 34.41 -25.99
N GLY A 145 2.04 33.67 -26.61
CA GLY A 145 3.49 33.61 -26.32
C GLY A 145 4.00 33.45 -24.88
N SER A 146 4.49 32.25 -24.55
CA SER A 146 5.66 32.09 -23.68
C SER A 146 6.59 31.02 -24.25
N LYS A 147 7.89 31.33 -24.26
CA LYS A 147 8.94 30.62 -24.99
C LYS A 147 9.41 29.38 -24.21
N ASN A 148 9.59 28.29 -24.95
CA ASN A 148 10.25 27.06 -24.51
C ASN A 148 11.78 27.22 -24.63
N THR A 149 12.53 26.83 -23.61
CA THR A 149 13.97 26.51 -23.75
C THR A 149 14.34 25.37 -22.80
N GLY A 150 14.92 24.29 -23.36
CA GLY A 150 15.94 23.48 -22.68
C GLY A 150 15.49 22.12 -22.17
N VAL A 151 15.59 21.11 -23.04
CA VAL A 151 15.76 19.70 -22.65
C VAL A 151 17.25 19.49 -22.37
N GLU A 152 17.61 19.04 -21.18
CA GLU A 152 18.88 18.35 -20.95
C GLU A 152 18.67 17.05 -20.18
N ASN A 153 19.37 16.03 -20.67
CA ASN A 153 19.23 14.63 -20.35
C ASN A 153 19.68 14.28 -18.92
N ALA A 154 18.96 13.33 -18.34
CA ALA A 154 19.29 12.62 -17.13
C ALA A 154 20.66 11.92 -17.25
N GLY A 155 21.61 12.33 -16.41
CA GLY A 155 22.80 11.55 -16.09
C GLY A 155 22.43 10.42 -15.15
N VAL A 156 22.62 9.18 -15.60
CA VAL A 156 22.54 7.97 -14.78
C VAL A 156 23.73 7.98 -13.82
N VAL A 157 23.48 8.14 -12.52
CA VAL A 157 24.49 7.94 -11.48
C VAL A 157 24.31 6.53 -10.93
N SER A 158 25.24 5.63 -11.27
CA SER A 158 25.32 4.32 -10.61
C SER A 158 25.85 4.50 -9.19
N VAL A 159 25.03 4.18 -8.20
CA VAL A 159 25.49 4.06 -6.81
C VAL A 159 26.01 2.64 -6.65
N LEU A 160 27.34 2.51 -6.53
CA LEU A 160 28.00 1.26 -6.16
C LEU A 160 27.62 0.91 -4.72
N GLU A 161 26.94 -0.21 -4.54
CA GLU A 161 26.53 -0.73 -3.24
C GLU A 161 27.75 -1.39 -2.58
N THR A 162 28.28 -0.78 -1.52
CA THR A 162 29.32 -1.39 -0.69
C THR A 162 28.68 -2.41 0.25
N GLN A 163 29.02 -3.70 0.06
CA GLN A 163 28.61 -4.80 0.94
C GLN A 163 29.06 -4.52 2.38
N THR A 164 28.10 -4.51 3.31
CA THR A 164 28.38 -4.55 4.75
C THR A 164 28.10 -5.98 5.24
N PRO A 165 29.03 -6.65 5.95
CA PRO A 165 28.85 -8.05 6.33
C PRO A 165 27.81 -8.23 7.44
N ILE A 166 26.99 -9.27 7.27
CA ILE A 166 26.04 -9.77 8.27
C ILE A 166 26.82 -10.39 9.42
N ILE A 167 26.72 -9.79 10.61
CA ILE A 167 27.18 -10.41 11.85
C ILE A 167 26.07 -11.39 12.29
N THR A 168 26.33 -12.68 12.18
CA THR A 168 25.50 -13.73 12.78
C THR A 168 25.76 -13.79 14.28
N GLU A 169 24.77 -13.47 15.11
CA GLU A 169 24.83 -13.78 16.54
C GLU A 169 23.94 -15.00 16.84
N THR A 170 24.61 -16.15 16.82
CA THR A 170 24.23 -17.32 17.62
C THR A 170 24.46 -16.96 19.10
N MET A 171 23.58 -17.43 19.99
CA MET A 171 23.72 -17.51 21.46
C MET A 171 23.08 -16.39 22.30
N TYR A 172 21.87 -16.65 22.80
CA TYR A 172 21.65 -16.55 24.25
C TYR A 172 20.63 -17.60 24.72
N ARG A 173 21.16 -18.73 25.20
CA ARG A 173 20.44 -19.75 25.97
C ARG A 173 21.05 -19.75 27.37
N ARG A 174 20.18 -19.77 28.39
CA ARG A 174 20.41 -19.85 29.85
C ARG A 174 20.83 -18.55 30.53
N HIS A 175 20.02 -18.09 31.48
CA HIS A 175 20.19 -18.45 32.90
C HIS A 175 18.83 -18.41 33.62
N ARG A 176 18.63 -19.45 34.43
CA ARG A 176 17.64 -19.74 35.50
C ARG A 176 16.32 -18.98 35.53
#